data_AF-S4NWJ0-F1
#
_entry.id   AF-S4NWJ0-F1
#
_cell.length_a   1.000
_cell.length_b   1.000
_cell.length_c   1.000
_cell.angle_alpha   90.00
_cell.angle_beta   90.00
_cell.angle_gamma   90.00
#
_symmetry.space_group_name_H-M   'P 1'
#
loop_
_entity.id
_entity.type
_entity.pdbx_description
1 polymer ?
#
loop_
_entity_poly.entity_id
_entity_poly.type
_entity_poly.pdbx_seq_one_letter_code
_entity_poly.pdbx_strand_id
1 'polypeptide(L)'
;MELLVHVNKRVKCRNDVQLPVETLLKHYKDPAANSFIINFTIIYITMGFPRLPKDQQLNLAPLLLEAIENKPLAHQDSILMLVMPLLGDIKEQNLNLKEKPKLAA
;
A
#
# COMPACT_ATOMS: atom_id res chain seq x y z
N MET A 1 -7.02 4.75 22.62
CA MET A 1 -7.45 3.66 21.72
C MET A 1 -8.93 3.70 21.38
N GLU A 2 -9.81 4.13 22.30
CA GLU A 2 -11.28 4.13 22.10
C GLU A 2 -11.75 4.85 20.84
N LEU A 3 -11.13 5.99 20.50
CA LEU A 3 -11.44 6.71 19.26
C LEU A 3 -11.25 5.83 18.00
N LEU A 4 -10.15 5.07 17.93
CA LEU A 4 -9.85 4.20 16.81
C LEU A 4 -10.81 3.01 16.72
N VAL A 5 -11.37 2.55 17.84
CA VAL A 5 -12.42 1.52 17.84
C VAL A 5 -13.66 2.04 17.12
N HIS A 6 -14.07 3.28 17.40
CA HIS A 6 -15.22 3.89 16.75
C HIS A 6 -14.97 4.20 15.27
N VAL A 7 -13.76 4.66 14.92
CA VAL A 7 -13.34 4.84 13.52
C VAL A 7 -13.40 3.50 12.79
N ASN A 8 -12.77 2.47 13.32
CA ASN A 8 -12.77 1.13 12.73
C ASN A 8 -14.18 0.59 12.52
N LYS A 9 -15.07 0.72 13.51
CA LYS A 9 -16.46 0.26 13.39
C LYS A 9 -17.18 0.95 12.23
N ARG A 10 -17.05 2.28 12.12
CA ARG A 10 -17.71 3.07 11.06
C ARG A 10 -17.15 2.74 9.67
N VAL A 11 -15.84 2.63 9.54
CA VAL A 11 -15.18 2.34 8.26
C VAL A 11 -15.48 0.91 7.79
N LYS A 12 -15.52 -0.07 8.70
CA LYS A 12 -15.84 -1.47 8.34
C LYS A 12 -17.29 -1.67 7.89
N CYS A 13 -18.23 -0.92 8.46
CA CYS A 13 -19.64 -1.01 8.07
C CYS A 13 -19.98 -0.29 6.76
N ARG A 14 -19.06 0.50 6.19
CA ARG A 14 -19.29 1.38 5.04
C ARG A 14 -18.12 1.30 4.06
N ASN A 15 -18.27 0.47 3.03
CA ASN A 15 -17.21 0.21 2.06
C ASN A 15 -16.98 1.36 1.07
N ASP A 16 -17.93 2.28 0.95
CA ASP A 16 -17.88 3.50 0.15
C ASP A 16 -17.05 4.63 0.79
N VAL A 17 -16.82 4.57 2.10
CA VAL A 17 -15.99 5.55 2.81
C VAL A 17 -14.54 5.42 2.33
N GLN A 18 -14.06 6.48 1.67
CA GLN A 18 -12.67 6.62 1.26
C GLN A 18 -11.77 6.93 2.46
N LEU A 19 -10.56 6.37 2.43
CA LEU A 19 -9.52 6.65 3.40
C LEU A 19 -8.41 7.46 2.72
N PRO A 20 -7.69 8.32 3.46
CA PRO A 20 -6.63 9.15 2.90
C PRO A 20 -5.35 8.31 2.68
N VAL A 21 -5.38 7.37 1.74
CA VAL A 21 -4.33 6.36 1.52
C VAL A 21 -2.97 7.00 1.26
N GLU A 22 -2.91 8.09 0.49
CA GLU A 22 -1.65 8.82 0.26
C GLU A 22 -1.02 9.36 1.54
N THR A 23 -1.83 10.00 2.41
CA THR A 23 -1.36 10.53 3.69
C THR A 23 -0.93 9.40 4.62
N LEU A 24 -1.70 8.30 4.65
CA LEU A 24 -1.34 7.11 5.42
C LEU A 24 -0.01 6.51 4.93
N LEU A 25 0.22 6.47 3.62
CA LEU A 25 1.45 5.98 3.02
C LEU A 25 2.65 6.87 3.35
N LYS A 26 2.47 8.20 3.36
CA LYS A 26 3.51 9.14 3.82
C LYS A 26 3.94 8.83 5.25
N HIS A 27 2.98 8.64 6.16
CA HIS A 27 3.28 8.26 7.55
C HIS A 27 3.89 6.86 7.68
N TYR A 28 3.50 5.92 6.82
CA TYR A 28 4.05 4.57 6.82
C TYR A 28 5.51 4.53 6.33
N LYS A 29 5.87 5.39 5.37
CA LYS A 29 7.24 5.55 4.86
C LYS A 29 8.15 6.37 5.78
N ASP A 30 7.60 7.19 6.67
CA ASP A 30 8.38 8.05 7.54
C ASP A 30 9.26 7.24 8.51
N PRO A 31 10.61 7.37 8.44
CA PRO A 31 11.51 6.65 9.35
C PRO A 31 11.40 7.12 10.80
N ALA A 32 10.85 8.31 11.05
CA ALA A 32 10.62 8.82 12.40
C ALA A 32 9.29 8.32 13.01
N ALA A 33 8.45 7.63 12.24
CA ALA A 33 7.18 7.10 12.73
C ALA A 33 7.40 5.99 13.76
N ASN A 34 6.81 6.15 14.93
CA ASN A 34 6.84 5.11 15.96
C ASN A 34 5.99 3.88 15.55
N SER A 35 6.19 2.76 16.24
CA SER A 35 5.49 1.51 15.94
C SER A 35 3.96 1.63 16.02
N PHE A 36 3.44 2.53 16.86
CA PHE A 36 1.99 2.77 16.95
C PHE A 36 1.47 3.34 15.62
N ILE A 37 2.13 4.37 15.07
CA ILE A 37 1.76 4.98 13.79
C ILE A 37 1.90 3.96 12.66
N ILE A 38 3.00 3.21 12.62
CA ILE A 38 3.23 2.17 11.60
C ILE A 38 2.15 1.09 11.62
N ASN A 39 1.77 0.60 12.81
CA ASN A 39 0.77 -0.46 12.96
C ASN A 39 -0.64 0.02 12.59
N PHE A 40 -0.98 1.29 12.83
CA PHE A 40 -2.28 1.82 12.43
C PHE A 40 -2.36 2.18 10.96
N THR A 41 -1.30 2.77 10.42
CA THR A 41 -1.28 3.16 9.00
C THR A 41 -1.42 1.95 8.09
N ILE A 42 -0.77 0.81 8.39
CA ILE A 42 -0.96 -0.41 7.59
C ILE A 42 -2.40 -0.95 7.65
N ILE A 43 -3.08 -0.90 8.80
CA ILE A 43 -4.48 -1.32 8.92
C ILE A 43 -5.37 -0.46 8.01
N TYR A 44 -5.17 0.85 8.00
CA TYR A 44 -6.00 1.73 7.18
C TYR A 44 -5.59 1.75 5.70
N ILE A 45 -4.33 1.47 5.37
CA ILE A 45 -3.87 1.23 3.99
C ILE A 45 -4.54 -0.03 3.44
N THR A 46 -4.48 -1.15 4.17
CA THR A 46 -5.09 -2.42 3.74
C THR A 46 -6.61 -2.33 3.61
N MET A 47 -7.28 -1.52 4.43
CA MET A 47 -8.71 -1.26 4.30
C MET A 47 -9.05 -0.27 3.19
N GLY A 48 -8.23 0.75 2.99
CA GLY A 48 -8.51 1.89 2.12
C GLY A 48 -8.07 1.72 0.67
N PHE A 49 -6.93 1.08 0.44
CA PHE A 49 -6.37 0.92 -0.90
C PHE A 49 -7.33 0.20 -1.86
N PRO A 50 -8.00 -0.92 -1.49
CA PRO A 50 -8.94 -1.58 -2.39
C PRO A 50 -10.18 -0.73 -2.74
N ARG A 51 -10.48 0.33 -1.97
CA ARG A 51 -11.63 1.21 -2.17
C ARG A 51 -11.35 2.33 -3.17
N LEU A 52 -10.08 2.60 -3.47
CA LEU A 52 -9.70 3.64 -4.41
C LEU A 52 -10.16 3.30 -5.83
N PRO A 53 -10.39 4.30 -6.69
CA PRO A 53 -10.52 4.07 -8.13
C PRO A 53 -9.31 3.31 -8.69
N LYS A 54 -9.54 2.46 -9.70
CA LYS A 54 -8.50 1.58 -10.26
C LYS A 54 -7.25 2.35 -10.71
N ASP A 55 -7.41 3.49 -11.38
CA ASP A 55 -6.29 4.33 -11.83
C ASP A 55 -5.44 4.83 -10.65
N GLN A 56 -6.07 5.19 -9.52
CA GLN A 56 -5.34 5.60 -8.32
C GLN A 56 -4.62 4.42 -7.66
N GLN A 57 -5.21 3.22 -7.66
CA GLN A 57 -4.53 2.02 -7.19
C GLN A 57 -3.26 1.75 -8.00
N LEU A 58 -3.33 1.84 -9.33
CA LEU A 58 -2.18 1.67 -10.22
C LEU A 58 -1.10 2.73 -9.98
N ASN A 59 -1.49 4.00 -9.79
CA ASN A 59 -0.55 5.09 -9.52
C ASN A 59 0.17 4.94 -8.16
N LEU A 60 -0.50 4.40 -7.15
CA LEU A 60 0.05 4.25 -5.79
C LEU A 60 0.75 2.90 -5.55
N ALA A 61 0.53 1.89 -6.41
CA ALA A 61 1.12 0.57 -6.26
C ALA A 61 2.67 0.58 -6.20
N PRO A 62 3.40 1.36 -7.03
CA PRO A 62 4.86 1.47 -6.90
C PRO A 62 5.29 2.03 -5.54
N LEU A 63 4.60 3.06 -5.05
CA LEU A 63 4.91 3.67 -3.75
C LEU A 63 4.64 2.72 -2.58
N LEU A 64 3.65 1.82 -2.71
CA LEU A 64 3.41 0.75 -1.74
C LEU A 64 4.55 -0.26 -1.74
N LEU A 65 5.02 -0.68 -2.92
CA LEU A 65 6.15 -1.60 -3.05
C LEU A 65 7.44 -1.00 -2.48
N GLU A 66 7.72 0.28 -2.72
CA GLU A 66 8.85 0.97 -2.08
C GLU A 66 8.73 0.98 -0.55
N ALA A 67 7.52 1.06 -0.02
CA ALA A 67 7.28 1.19 1.42
C ALA A 67 7.41 -0.12 2.20
N ILE A 68 7.56 -1.28 1.54
CA ILE A 68 7.68 -2.59 2.20
C ILE A 68 9.04 -2.79 2.87
N GLU A 69 10.05 -2.05 2.43
CA GLU A 69 11.42 -2.24 2.90
C GLU A 69 11.52 -2.03 4.42
N ASN A 70 12.21 -2.94 5.10
CA ASN A 70 12.42 -2.88 6.55
C ASN A 70 11.13 -2.86 7.40
N LYS A 71 10.00 -3.34 6.85
CA LYS A 71 8.74 -3.51 7.60
C LYS A 71 8.60 -4.95 8.13
N PRO A 72 7.78 -5.18 9.19
CA PRO A 72 7.48 -6.53 9.66
C PRO A 72 6.95 -7.43 8.52
N LEU A 73 7.29 -8.72 8.54
CA LEU A 73 6.94 -9.67 7.47
C LEU A 73 5.44 -9.66 7.14
N ALA A 74 4.57 -9.69 8.16
CA ALA A 74 3.13 -9.65 7.98
C ALA A 74 2.63 -8.39 7.23
N HIS A 75 3.33 -7.25 7.38
CA HIS A 75 3.00 -6.04 6.62
C HIS A 75 3.47 -6.15 5.17
N GLN A 76 4.64 -6.74 4.93
CA GLN A 76 5.14 -6.99 3.57
C GLN A 76 4.17 -7.89 2.82
N ASP A 77 3.74 -9.00 3.43
CA ASP A 77 2.74 -9.91 2.87
C ASP A 77 1.44 -9.19 2.56
N SER A 78 0.95 -8.36 3.49
CA SER A 78 -0.27 -7.57 3.30
C SER A 78 -0.15 -6.64 2.09
N ILE A 79 0.98 -5.96 1.92
CA ILE A 79 1.20 -5.05 0.80
C ILE A 79 1.29 -5.82 -0.53
N LEU A 80 2.03 -6.94 -0.55
CA LEU A 80 2.12 -7.77 -1.75
C LEU A 80 0.74 -8.30 -2.17
N MET A 81 -0.09 -8.70 -1.21
CA MET A 81 -1.47 -9.13 -1.48
C MET A 81 -2.35 -8.02 -2.07
N LEU A 82 -2.12 -6.75 -1.71
CA LEU A 82 -2.84 -5.61 -2.30
C LEU A 82 -2.41 -5.33 -3.74
N VAL A 83 -1.11 -5.48 -4.03
CA VAL A 83 -0.53 -5.14 -5.34
C VAL A 83 -0.68 -6.28 -6.34
N MET A 84 -0.70 -7.53 -5.90
CA MET A 84 -0.74 -8.71 -6.77
C MET A 84 -1.88 -8.70 -7.80
N PRO A 85 -3.13 -8.32 -7.46
CA PRO A 85 -4.23 -8.23 -8.44
C PRO A 85 -4.03 -7.12 -9.49
N LEU A 86 -3.13 -6.18 -9.27
CA LEU A 86 -2.86 -5.06 -10.18
C LEU A 86 -1.83 -5.41 -11.24
N LEU A 87 -1.01 -6.45 -11.01
CA LEU A 87 0.09 -6.81 -11.90
C LEU A 87 -0.38 -7.13 -13.33
N GLY A 88 -1.57 -7.73 -13.47
CA GLY A 88 -2.17 -8.02 -14.79
C GLY A 88 -2.58 -6.79 -15.60
N ASP A 89 -2.72 -5.64 -14.95
CA ASP A 89 -3.13 -4.38 -15.59
C ASP A 89 -1.94 -3.45 -15.87
N ILE A 90 -0.72 -3.83 -15.45
CA ILE A 90 0.49 -3.07 -15.74
C ILE A 90 0.81 -3.22 -17.22
N LYS A 91 0.57 -2.17 -17.99
CA LYS A 91 0.92 -2.13 -19.41
C LYS A 91 2.45 -2.22 -19.58
N GLU A 92 2.91 -3.09 -20.47
CA GLU A 92 4.34 -3.31 -20.80
C GLU A 92 5.11 -2.01 -21.10
N GLN A 93 4.41 -0.99 -21.60
CA GLN A 93 4.95 0.33 -21.90
C GLN A 93 5.50 1.06 -20.66
N ASN A 94 5.02 0.71 -19.47
CA ASN A 94 5.46 1.26 -18.18
C ASN A 94 6.54 0.39 -17.51
N LEU A 95 6.84 -0.78 -18.07
CA LEU A 95 7.85 -1.71 -17.59
C LEU A 95 9.13 -1.50 -18.43
N ASN A 96 10.11 -0.79 -17.90
CA ASN A 96 11.42 -0.64 -18.55
C ASN A 96 12.27 -1.92 -18.42
N LEU A 97 11.77 -3.04 -18.97
CA LEU A 97 12.44 -4.35 -18.96
C LEU A 97 13.54 -4.48 -20.04
N LYS A 98 13.95 -3.36 -20.67
CA LYS A 98 14.90 -3.37 -21.79
C LYS A 98 16.38 -3.48 -21.41
N GLU A 99 16.72 -3.57 -20.13
CA GLU A 99 18.09 -3.90 -19.73
C GLU A 99 18.24 -5.42 -19.61
N LYS A 100 18.52 -6.09 -20.74
CA LYS A 100 19.12 -7.42 -20.70
C LYS A 100 20.45 -7.29 -19.96
N PRO A 101 20.69 -8.00 -18.84
CA PRO A 101 22.03 -8.05 -18.27
C PRO A 101 22.96 -8.60 -19.35
N LYS A 102 23.99 -7.85 -19.72
CA LYS A 102 25.09 -8.38 -20.52
C LYS A 102 25.67 -9.53 -19.70
N LEU A 103 25.36 -10.78 -20.07
CA LEU A 103 26.12 -11.91 -19.58
C LEU A 103 27.57 -11.64 -20.00
N ALA A 104 28.42 -11.32 -19.03
CA ALA A 104 29.86 -11.30 -19.24
C ALA A 104 30.25 -12.72 -19.63
N ALA A 105 30.75 -12.86 -20.86
CA ALA A 105 31.30 -14.09 -21.40
C ALA A 105 32.61 -14.47 -20.69
#